data_AF-A0A379LJV2-F1
#
_entry.id   AF-A0A379LJV2-F1
#
_cell.length_a   1.000
_cell.length_b   1.000
_cell.length_c   1.000
_cell.angle_alpha   90.00
_cell.angle_beta   90.00
_cell.angle_gamma   90.00
#
_symmetry.space_group_name_H-M   'P 1'
#
loop_
_entity.id
_entity.type
_entity.pdbx_description
1 polymer ?
#
loop_
_entity_poly.entity_id
_entity_poly.type
_entity_poly.pdbx_seq_one_letter_code
_entity_poly.pdbx_strand_id
1 'polypeptide(L)' 'MTGIELSLPLKHARFVLQAIDFRLETWKKAVESGELDEDEISDINNDSMLLQGVRDELETKLATHPAHVSKQPSLSR' A
#
# COMPACT_ATOMS: atom_id res chain seq x y z
N MET A 1 17.52 -13.21 0.47
CA MET A 1 17.21 -11.77 0.50
C MET A 1 16.59 -11.46 1.84
N THR A 2 17.26 -10.65 2.66
CA THR A 2 16.72 -10.16 3.93
C THR A 2 15.60 -9.18 3.63
N GLY A 3 14.36 -9.64 3.64
CA GLY A 3 13.21 -8.74 3.57
C GLY A 3 13.28 -7.79 4.77
N ILE A 4 13.27 -6.48 4.50
CA ILE A 4 13.13 -5.49 5.56
C ILE A 4 11.72 -5.67 6.13
N GLU A 5 11.62 -6.18 7.35
CA GLU A 5 10.34 -6.27 8.05
C GLU A 5 9.94 -4.86 8.49
N LEU A 6 9.14 -4.20 7.65
CA LEU A 6 8.46 -2.96 8.01
C LEU A 6 7.45 -3.25 9.13
N SER A 7 7.86 -3.08 10.38
CA SER A 7 6.96 -3.11 11.54
C SER A 7 6.17 -1.81 11.64
N LEU A 8 5.35 -1.52 10.62
CA LEU A 8 4.40 -0.42 10.69
C LEU A 8 3.21 -0.85 11.55
N PRO A 9 2.82 -0.06 12.57
CA PRO A 9 1.54 -0.24 13.24
C PRO A 9 0.39 -0.31 12.22
N LEU A 10 -0.59 -1.18 12.47
CA LEU A 10 -1.73 -1.42 11.56
C LEU A 10 -2.39 -0.13 11.04
N LYS A 11 -2.56 0.88 11.90
CA LYS A 11 -3.12 2.18 11.52
C LYS A 11 -2.25 2.94 10.52
N HIS A 12 -0.92 2.85 10.63
CA HIS A 12 0.02 3.49 9.71
C HIS A 12 0.05 2.74 8.38
N ALA A 13 0.04 1.40 8.41
CA ALA A 13 -0.05 0.60 7.20
C ALA A 13 -1.33 0.89 6.40
N ARG A 14 -2.49 1.03 7.07
CA ARG A 14 -3.74 1.46 6.42
C ARG A 14 -3.66 2.87 5.84
N PHE A 15 -3.04 3.81 6.56
CA PHE A 15 -2.81 5.16 6.07
C PHE A 15 -1.93 5.16 4.81
N VAL A 16 -0.85 4.39 4.80
CA VAL A 16 0.04 4.26 3.64
C VAL A 16 -0.71 3.66 2.45
N LEU A 17 -1.52 2.62 2.66
CA LEU A 17 -2.34 2.04 1.59
C LEU A 17 -3.27 3.08 0.95
N GLN A 18 -3.96 3.88 1.78
CA GLN A 18 -4.82 4.97 1.29
C GLN A 18 -4.04 6.06 0.53
N ALA A 19 -2.82 6.38 0.98
CA ALA A 19 -1.98 7.35 0.30
C ALA A 19 -1.51 6.84 -1.07
N ILE A 20 -1.20 5.54 -1.18
CA ILE A 20 -0.88 4.89 -2.44
C ILE A 20 -2.09 4.92 -3.39
N ASP A 21 -3.26 4.52 -2.92
CA ASP A 21 -4.51 4.54 -3.70
C ASP A 21 -4.79 5.95 -4.25
N PHE A 22 -4.67 6.96 -3.40
CA PHE A 22 -4.85 8.36 -3.79
C PHE A 22 -3.86 8.79 -4.88
N ARG A 23 -2.58 8.39 -4.76
CA ARG A 23 -1.54 8.76 -5.72
C ARG A 23 -1.78 8.12 -7.08
N LEU A 24 -2.11 6.82 -7.11
CA LEU A 24 -2.42 6.09 -8.34
C LEU A 24 -3.61 6.72 -9.07
N GLU A 25 -4.69 7.04 -8.35
CA GLU A 25 -5.87 7.69 -8.94
C GLU A 25 -5.56 9.11 -9.44
N THR A 26 -4.71 9.84 -8.74
CA THR A 26 -4.28 11.18 -9.17
C THR A 26 -3.48 11.11 -10.47
N TRP A 27 -2.55 10.17 -10.56
CA TRP A 27 -1.75 9.95 -11.76
C TRP A 27 -2.57 9.48 -12.94
N LYS A 28 -3.49 8.55 -12.72
CA LYS A 28 -4.44 8.12 -13.75
C LYS A 28 -5.21 9.31 -14.34
N LYS A 29 -5.75 10.18 -13.49
CA LYS A 29 -6.44 11.41 -13.93
C LYS A 29 -5.53 12.37 -14.69
N ALA A 30 -4.27 12.49 -14.27
CA ALA A 30 -3.29 13.33 -14.96
C ALA A 30 -3.00 12.79 -16.37
N VAL A 31 -2.82 11.48 -16.53
CA VAL A 31 -2.65 10.84 -17.85
C VAL A 31 -3.92 11.02 -18.71
N GLU A 32 -5.10 10.81 -18.12
CA GLU A 32 -6.39 10.99 -18.81
C GLU A 32 -6.68 12.44 -19.21
N SER A 33 -6.04 13.43 -18.57
CA SER A 33 -6.22 14.85 -18.90
C SER A 33 -5.66 15.23 -20.28
N GLY A 34 -4.69 14.46 -20.78
CA GLY A 34 -3.98 14.76 -22.03
C GLY A 34 -3.05 15.98 -21.97
N GLU A 35 -2.78 16.51 -20.77
CA GLU A 35 -1.88 17.67 -20.57
C GLU A 35 -0.40 17.29 -20.50
N LEU A 36 -0.10 15.99 -20.33
CA LEU A 36 1.25 15.47 -20.18
C LEU A 36 1.87 15.07 -21.51
N ASP A 37 3.19 15.21 -21.62
CA ASP A 37 3.92 14.68 -22.77
C ASP A 37 4.23 13.16 -22.63
N GLU A 38 4.78 12.57 -23.68
CA GLU A 38 5.05 11.12 -23.73
C GLU A 38 6.08 10.67 -22.68
N ASP A 39 7.06 11.52 -22.35
CA ASP A 39 8.10 11.21 -21.37
C ASP A 39 7.49 11.23 -19.96
N GLU A 40 6.68 12.24 -19.65
CA GLU A 40 5.93 12.34 -18.38
C GLU A 40 4.96 11.17 -18.20
N ILE A 41 4.24 10.77 -19.26
CA ILE A 41 3.34 9.61 -19.23
C ILE A 41 4.14 8.32 -18.98
N SER A 42 5.29 8.16 -19.62
CA SER A 42 6.17 7.01 -19.44
C SER A 42 6.66 6.91 -18.00
N ASP A 43 7.14 8.00 -17.41
CA ASP A 43 7.59 8.06 -16.02
C ASP A 43 6.47 7.70 -15.05
N ILE A 44 5.28 8.29 -15.23
CA ILE A 44 4.11 7.99 -14.40
C ILE A 44 3.71 6.52 -14.50
N ASN A 45 3.71 5.94 -15.69
CA ASN A 45 3.33 4.54 -15.88
C ASN A 45 4.33 3.59 -15.20
N ASN A 46 5.63 3.87 -15.32
CA ASN A 46 6.67 3.08 -14.68
C ASN A 46 6.55 3.13 -13.15
N ASP A 47 6.37 4.32 -12.58
CA ASP A 47 6.19 4.49 -11.14
C ASP A 47 4.88 3.86 -10.65
N SER A 48 3.81 3.98 -11.43
CA SER A 48 2.51 3.38 -11.10
C SER A 48 2.60 1.86 -11.03
N MET A 49 3.35 1.21 -11.91
CA MET A 49 3.57 -0.25 -11.85
C MET A 49 4.27 -0.67 -10.55
N LEU A 50 5.31 0.06 -10.16
CA LEU A 50 6.01 -0.20 -8.89
C LEU A 50 5.06 0.00 -7.70
N LEU A 51 4.33 1.11 -7.70
CA LEU A 51 3.47 1.50 -6.59
C LEU A 51 2.26 0.54 -6.45
N GLN A 52 1.73 0.03 -7.55
CA GLN A 52 0.72 -1.03 -7.56
C GLN A 52 1.25 -2.32 -6.93
N GLY A 53 2.49 -2.72 -7.23
CA GLY A 53 3.12 -3.87 -6.58
C GLY A 53 3.25 -3.70 -5.06
N VAL A 54 3.66 -2.51 -4.61
CA VAL A 54 3.73 -2.17 -3.17
C VAL A 54 2.34 -2.20 -2.52
N ARG A 55 1.33 -1.65 -3.20
CA ARG A 55 -0.06 -1.66 -2.75
C ARG A 55 -0.56 -3.09 -2.51
N ASP A 56 -0.39 -3.96 -3.50
CA ASP A 56 -0.92 -5.33 -3.47
C ASP A 56 -0.21 -6.19 -2.41
N GLU A 57 1.11 -6.01 -2.24
CA GLU A 57 1.86 -6.66 -1.16
C GLU A 57 1.39 -6.18 0.21
N LEU A 58 1.19 -4.87 0.39
CA LEU A 58 0.71 -4.29 1.64
C LEU A 58 -0.72 -4.73 1.97
N GLU A 59 -1.61 -4.74 0.98
CA GLU A 59 -2.98 -5.22 1.11
C GLU A 59 -3.02 -6.70 1.53
N THR A 60 -2.19 -7.54 0.90
CA THR A 60 -2.05 -8.96 1.28
C THR A 60 -1.56 -9.13 2.72
N LYS A 61 -0.55 -8.37 3.13
CA LYS A 61 -0.03 -8.39 4.51
C LYS A 61 -1.08 -7.91 5.52
N LEU A 62 -1.88 -6.92 5.16
CA LEU A 62 -2.95 -6.40 6.00
C LEU A 62 -4.13 -7.38 6.15
N ALA A 63 -4.48 -8.09 5.07
CA ALA A 63 -5.52 -9.11 5.08
C ALA A 63 -5.12 -10.35 5.89
N THR A 64 -3.84 -10.69 5.88
CA THR A 64 -3.27 -11.82 6.63
C THR A 64 -2.83 -11.45 8.04
N HIS A 65 -2.85 -10.18 8.43
CA HIS A 65 -2.53 -9.76 9.79
C HIS A 65 -3.60 -10.33 10.74
N PRO A 66 -3.23 -11.25 11.66
CA PRO A 66 -4.16 -11.68 12.68
C PRO A 66 -4.50 -10.44 13.51
N ALA A 67 -5.74 -9.97 13.42
CA ALA A 67 -6.25 -9.05 14.42
C ALA A 67 -5.96 -9.69 15.77
N HIS A 68 -5.21 -9.00 16.62
CA HIS A 68 -4.87 -9.41 17.98
C HIS A 68 -6.01 -10.26 18.54
N VAL A 69 -5.80 -11.57 18.68
CA VAL A 69 -6.68 -12.43 19.44
C VAL A 69 -6.53 -11.97 20.89
N SER A 70 -7.26 -10.92 21.23
CA SER A 70 -7.62 -10.59 22.60
C SER A 70 -8.47 -11.76 23.08
N LYS A 71 -7.83 -12.66 23.81
CA LYS A 71 -8.35 -13.41 24.96
C LYS A 71 -7.21 -14.26 25.49
N GLN A 72 -6.36 -13.67 26.35
CA GLN A 72 -5.77 -14.48 27.41
C GLN A 72 -6.94 -14.98 28.27
N PRO A 73 -7.17 -16.30 28.39
CA PRO A 73 -7.96 -16.80 29.50
C PRO A 73 -7.12 -16.54 30.75
N SER A 74 -7.68 -15.75 31.65
CA SER A 74 -7.17 -15.56 33.00
C SER A 74 -6.85 -16.90 33.64
N LEU A 75 -5.66 -16.97 34.24
CA LEU A 75 -5.26 -17.93 35.25
C LEU A 75 -6.46 -18.38 36.10
N SER A 76 -6.67 -19.69 36.18
CA SER A 76 -7.44 -20.31 37.25
C SER A 76 -6.57 -21.40 37.87
N ARG A 77 -6.40 -21.27 39.19
CA ARG A 77 -5.57 -22.07 40.09
C ARG A 77 -5.92 -23.56 40.08
#